data_AF-A0A7V9BK49-F1
#
_entry.id   AF-A0A7V9BK49-F1
#
_cell.length_a   1.000
_cell.length_b   1.000
_cell.length_c   1.000
_cell.angle_alpha   90.00
_cell.angle_beta   90.00
_cell.angle_gamma   90.00
#
_symmetry.space_group_name_H-M   'P 1'
#
loop_
_entity.id
_entity.type
_entity.pdbx_description
1 polymer ?
#
loop_
_entity_poly.entity_id
_entity_poly.type
_entity_poly.pdbx_seq_one_letter_code
_entity_poly.pdbx_strand_id
1 'polypeptide(L)'
;MSVIVRSCHALLHGIFLLSLTITPALAQTTSGIIDGTILDPNRQPIPGVQVVANSPILIQRDLTVYSNAEGYYRLASLPPGTYTVKYRLQGFQTMERGNLVVSTGQTTSVNAELTLATFKESVTVTGASPTIDPTSATLGFNYTPQLLENVPTTRQFHNIVTTIPGVETANVYGTSPGNLENESVLGAGPFGNRYAMDGGNVTTGGLSANQANLFSADIIQEMQVLRGAKPAEIGFAQGGFFSIVTKSGGNKFSGEASAYFQGKGLESENIDDRLRQAGVTRANQLVDDRDLSFSAGGRIIRDRLWWYGSARRQ
;
A
#
# COMPACT_ATOMS: atom_id res chain seq x y z
N MET A 1 15.82 20.70 39.61
CA MET A 1 14.65 21.10 38.80
C MET A 1 15.00 21.96 37.57
N SER A 2 16.14 22.67 37.50
CA SER A 2 16.48 23.52 36.34
C SER A 2 17.14 22.82 35.14
N VAL A 3 17.69 21.61 35.32
CA VAL A 3 18.36 20.85 34.23
C VAL A 3 17.35 20.19 33.28
N ILE A 4 16.22 19.70 33.79
CA ILE A 4 15.15 19.06 33.00
C ILE A 4 14.46 20.07 32.07
N VAL A 5 14.25 21.30 32.55
CA VAL A 5 13.61 22.37 31.76
C VAL A 5 14.50 22.81 30.60
N ARG A 6 15.83 22.87 30.80
CA ARG A 6 16.80 23.20 29.73
C ARG A 6 16.90 22.10 28.68
N SER A 7 16.81 20.83 29.08
CA SER A 7 16.79 19.68 28.15
C SER A 7 15.51 19.64 27.30
N CYS A 8 14.36 19.99 27.88
CA CYS A 8 13.09 20.05 27.16
C CYS A 8 13.08 21.17 26.09
N HIS A 9 13.65 22.34 26.41
CA HIS A 9 13.81 23.42 25.43
C HIS A 9 14.79 23.05 24.31
N ALA A 10 15.88 22.34 24.61
CA ALA A 10 16.82 21.88 23.59
C ALA A 10 16.18 20.84 22.63
N LEU A 11 15.35 19.93 23.16
CA LEU A 11 14.55 18.98 22.36
C LEU A 11 13.52 19.69 21.45
N LEU A 12 12.83 20.70 21.98
CA LEU A 12 11.88 21.52 21.22
C LEU A 12 12.56 22.32 20.10
N HIS A 13 13.75 22.89 20.34
CA HIS A 13 14.52 23.60 19.31
C HIS A 13 15.10 22.64 18.28
N GLY A 14 15.50 21.42 18.68
CA GLY A 14 15.96 20.37 17.76
C GLY A 14 14.87 19.89 16.80
N ILE A 15 13.64 19.70 17.31
CA ILE A 15 12.47 19.33 16.49
C ILE A 15 12.08 20.47 15.53
N PHE A 16 12.17 21.73 15.98
CA PHE A 16 11.88 22.90 15.14
C PHE A 16 12.93 23.10 14.02
N LEU A 17 14.22 22.88 14.31
CA LEU A 17 15.28 22.97 13.29
C LEU A 17 15.24 21.82 12.26
N LEU A 18 14.83 20.62 12.67
CA LEU A 18 14.66 19.49 11.73
C LEU A 18 13.46 19.69 10.78
N SER A 19 12.46 20.47 11.20
CA SER A 19 11.29 20.80 10.36
C SER A 19 11.60 21.79 9.22
N LEU A 20 12.72 22.51 9.28
CA LEU A 20 13.03 23.60 8.34
C LEU A 20 13.82 23.16 7.08
N THR A 21 14.18 21.88 6.96
CA THR A 21 14.96 21.34 5.84
C THR A 21 14.22 20.25 5.05
N ILE A 22 12.88 20.28 5.01
CA ILE A 22 12.10 19.36 4.19
C ILE A 22 12.11 19.85 2.74
N THR A 23 13.13 19.47 1.98
CA THR A 23 13.05 19.47 0.52
C THR A 23 12.08 18.36 0.10
N PRO A 24 11.06 18.64 -0.74
CA PRO A 24 10.16 17.60 -1.22
C PRO A 24 10.94 16.65 -2.13
N ALA A 25 11.20 15.44 -1.64
CA ALA A 25 11.70 14.36 -2.47
C ALA A 25 10.57 13.91 -3.41
N LEU A 26 10.54 14.45 -4.62
CA LEU A 26 9.52 14.18 -5.66
C LEU A 26 9.64 12.78 -6.30
N ALA A 27 10.26 11.80 -5.65
CA ALA A 27 10.58 10.50 -6.20
C ALA A 27 10.04 9.32 -5.37
N GLN A 28 8.99 9.52 -4.57
CA GLN A 28 8.31 8.42 -3.90
C GLN A 28 7.32 7.75 -4.85
N THR A 29 7.66 6.55 -5.34
CA THR A 29 6.83 5.69 -6.20
C THR A 29 5.78 4.90 -5.39
N THR A 30 5.16 5.55 -4.41
CA THR A 30 4.11 4.95 -3.57
C THR A 30 2.71 5.24 -4.09
N SER A 31 2.59 5.97 -5.19
CA SER A 31 1.33 6.41 -5.79
C SER A 31 0.91 5.59 -7.01
N GLY A 32 -0.38 5.60 -7.31
CA GLY A 32 -0.95 5.15 -8.58
C GLY A 32 -1.30 6.32 -9.52
N ILE A 33 -1.87 5.95 -10.67
CA ILE A 33 -2.24 6.88 -11.76
C ILE A 33 -3.66 6.55 -12.22
N ILE A 34 -4.46 7.57 -12.53
CA ILE A 34 -5.68 7.43 -13.34
C ILE A 34 -5.43 8.12 -14.67
N ASP A 35 -5.70 7.46 -15.77
CA ASP A 35 -5.62 8.07 -17.09
C ASP A 35 -6.76 7.62 -18.00
N GLY A 36 -6.84 8.19 -19.19
CA GLY A 36 -7.79 7.72 -20.19
C GLY A 36 -8.04 8.76 -21.27
N THR A 37 -8.97 8.42 -22.15
CA THR A 37 -9.38 9.28 -23.26
C THR A 37 -10.86 9.65 -23.12
N ILE A 38 -11.17 10.89 -23.47
CA ILE A 38 -12.52 11.44 -23.45
C ILE A 38 -12.97 11.68 -24.88
N LEU A 39 -14.03 10.96 -25.27
CA LEU A 39 -14.57 10.98 -26.63
C LEU A 39 -16.04 11.45 -26.63
N ASP A 40 -16.53 11.89 -27.78
CA ASP A 40 -17.96 12.07 -28.04
C ASP A 40 -18.61 10.75 -28.54
N PRO A 41 -19.95 10.69 -28.69
CA PRO A 41 -20.63 9.51 -29.23
C PRO A 41 -20.21 9.12 -30.67
N ASN A 42 -19.58 10.04 -31.41
CA ASN A 42 -19.02 9.80 -32.74
C ASN A 42 -17.54 9.37 -32.69
N ARG A 43 -17.01 9.09 -31.49
CA ARG A 43 -15.62 8.72 -31.20
C ARG A 43 -14.59 9.80 -31.53
N GLN A 44 -15.00 11.05 -31.59
CA GLN A 44 -14.10 12.18 -31.75
C GLN A 44 -13.52 12.60 -30.40
N PRO A 45 -12.22 12.92 -30.32
CA PRO A 45 -11.58 13.36 -29.09
C PRO A 45 -12.10 14.73 -28.66
N ILE A 46 -12.31 14.90 -27.35
CA ILE A 46 -12.80 16.16 -26.77
C ILE A 46 -11.67 16.82 -25.97
N PRO A 47 -11.04 17.88 -26.49
CA PRO A 47 -10.01 18.62 -25.79
C PRO A 47 -10.59 19.59 -24.74
N GLY A 48 -9.77 19.93 -23.74
CA GLY A 48 -10.09 20.96 -22.74
C GLY A 48 -11.13 20.55 -21.70
N VAL A 49 -11.49 19.27 -21.62
CA VAL A 49 -12.39 18.77 -20.57
C VAL A 49 -11.70 18.86 -19.23
N GLN A 50 -12.33 19.52 -18.27
CA GLN A 50 -11.88 19.56 -16.88
C GLN A 50 -12.14 18.20 -16.22
N VAL A 51 -11.08 17.54 -15.78
CA VAL A 51 -11.14 16.26 -15.08
C VAL A 51 -10.76 16.47 -13.62
N VAL A 52 -11.69 16.20 -12.71
CA VAL A 52 -11.55 16.44 -11.28
C VAL A 52 -11.63 15.12 -10.52
N ALA A 53 -10.53 14.70 -9.90
CA ALA A 53 -10.50 13.55 -8.99
C ALA A 53 -10.70 13.99 -7.54
N ASN A 54 -11.54 13.26 -6.82
CA ASN A 54 -11.83 13.46 -5.40
C ASN A 54 -11.70 12.12 -4.65
N SER A 55 -11.09 12.16 -3.47
CA SER A 55 -11.05 11.04 -2.53
C SER A 55 -10.85 11.54 -1.10
N PRO A 56 -11.42 10.86 -0.07
CA PRO A 56 -11.12 11.14 1.32
C PRO A 56 -9.63 11.04 1.68
N ILE A 57 -8.83 10.29 0.90
CA ILE A 57 -7.39 10.11 1.14
C ILE A 57 -6.53 11.23 0.53
N LEU A 58 -7.10 12.08 -0.33
CA LEU A 58 -6.37 13.22 -0.88
C LEU A 58 -6.31 14.37 0.14
N ILE A 59 -5.09 14.82 0.47
CA ILE A 59 -4.87 15.98 1.33
C ILE A 59 -5.59 17.21 0.77
N GLN A 60 -5.42 17.41 -0.53
CA GLN A 60 -6.16 18.40 -1.31
C GLN A 60 -7.52 17.82 -1.73
N ARG A 61 -8.61 18.56 -1.51
CA ARG A 61 -9.97 18.06 -1.82
C ARG A 61 -10.09 17.54 -3.24
N ASP A 62 -9.57 18.29 -4.21
CA ASP A 62 -9.78 18.04 -5.63
C ASP A 62 -8.43 18.12 -6.37
N LEU A 63 -8.08 17.08 -7.13
CA LEU A 63 -6.98 17.13 -8.10
C LEU A 63 -7.58 17.37 -9.49
N THR A 64 -7.19 18.47 -10.14
CA THR A 64 -7.76 18.89 -11.43
C THR A 64 -6.71 18.86 -12.54
N VAL A 65 -7.05 18.24 -13.66
CA VAL A 65 -6.30 18.29 -14.92
C VAL A 65 -7.24 18.58 -16.09
N TYR A 66 -6.69 18.86 -17.27
CA TYR A 66 -7.47 19.09 -18.49
C TYR A 66 -7.07 18.08 -19.56
N SER A 67 -8.03 17.63 -20.37
CA SER A 67 -7.73 16.80 -21.53
C SER A 67 -6.97 17.58 -22.61
N ASN A 68 -6.04 16.91 -23.28
CA ASN A 68 -5.24 17.47 -24.37
C ASN A 68 -5.98 17.42 -25.72
N ALA A 69 -5.30 17.74 -26.83
CA ALA A 69 -5.87 17.75 -28.18
C ALA A 69 -6.47 16.39 -28.60
N GLU A 70 -5.88 15.28 -28.15
CA GLU A 70 -6.34 13.92 -28.40
C GLU A 70 -7.41 13.45 -27.39
N GLY A 71 -7.91 14.35 -26.53
CA GLY A 71 -8.86 14.01 -25.47
C GLY A 71 -8.26 13.18 -24.34
N TYR A 72 -6.94 12.99 -24.32
CA TYR A 72 -6.23 12.24 -23.29
C TYR A 72 -6.04 13.08 -22.03
N TYR A 73 -6.19 12.45 -20.86
CA TYR A 73 -5.93 13.06 -19.56
C TYR A 73 -5.13 12.10 -18.68
N ARG A 74 -4.39 12.65 -17.72
CA ARG A 74 -3.58 11.89 -16.77
C ARG A 74 -3.55 12.56 -15.40
N LEU A 75 -4.06 11.88 -14.40
CA LEU A 75 -3.98 12.21 -12.98
C LEU A 75 -2.89 11.34 -12.35
N ALA A 76 -1.74 11.94 -12.03
CA ALA A 76 -0.60 11.25 -11.44
C ALA A 76 -0.50 11.49 -9.93
N SER A 77 0.36 10.71 -9.28
CA SER A 77 0.69 10.87 -7.85
C SER A 77 -0.51 10.72 -6.91
N LEU A 78 -1.41 9.79 -7.24
CA LEU A 78 -2.58 9.49 -6.43
C LEU A 78 -2.22 8.46 -5.33
N PRO A 79 -2.39 8.76 -4.04
CA PRO A 79 -2.28 7.76 -2.98
C PRO A 79 -3.20 6.56 -3.24
N PRO A 80 -2.81 5.33 -2.88
CA PRO A 80 -3.64 4.16 -3.07
C PRO A 80 -4.96 4.28 -2.31
N GLY A 81 -6.08 4.03 -2.97
CA GLY A 81 -7.41 4.22 -2.39
C GLY A 81 -8.52 4.30 -3.42
N THR A 82 -9.73 4.63 -2.96
CA THR A 82 -10.90 4.75 -3.83
C THR A 82 -11.17 6.21 -4.20
N TYR A 83 -11.39 6.44 -5.49
CA TYR A 83 -11.56 7.76 -6.09
C TYR A 83 -12.89 7.89 -6.82
N THR A 84 -13.34 9.13 -6.92
CA THR A 84 -14.40 9.55 -7.84
C THR A 84 -13.83 10.58 -8.79
N VAL A 85 -14.04 10.40 -10.09
CA VAL A 85 -13.60 11.33 -11.14
C VAL A 85 -14.80 11.96 -11.81
N LYS A 86 -14.79 13.30 -11.90
CA LYS A 86 -15.81 14.10 -12.57
C LYS A 86 -15.23 14.74 -13.82
N TYR A 87 -15.97 14.66 -14.92
CA TYR A 87 -15.62 15.22 -16.22
C TYR A 87 -16.58 16.37 -16.52
N ARG A 88 -16.03 17.55 -16.80
CA ARG A 88 -16.80 18.78 -17.02
C ARG A 88 -16.27 19.55 -18.22
N LEU A 89 -17.16 19.88 -19.13
CA LEU A 89 -16.89 20.82 -20.22
C LEU A 89 -18.17 21.60 -20.53
N GLN A 90 -18.06 22.91 -20.78
CA GLN A 90 -19.20 23.73 -21.13
C GLN A 90 -19.85 23.21 -22.43
N GLY A 91 -21.18 23.08 -22.43
CA GLY A 91 -21.93 22.53 -23.56
C GLY A 91 -22.07 21.01 -23.56
N PHE A 92 -21.39 20.31 -22.64
CA PHE A 92 -21.50 18.86 -22.43
C PHE A 92 -22.18 18.53 -21.10
N GLN A 93 -22.80 17.36 -21.01
CA GLN A 93 -23.32 16.83 -19.76
C GLN A 93 -22.16 16.50 -18.82
N THR A 94 -22.31 16.82 -17.54
CA THR A 94 -21.29 16.45 -16.55
C THR A 94 -21.37 14.96 -16.30
N MET A 95 -20.26 14.24 -16.44
CA MET A 95 -20.18 12.82 -16.13
C MET A 95 -19.40 12.58 -14.85
N GLU A 96 -19.84 11.62 -14.04
CA GLU A 96 -19.16 11.19 -12.83
C GLU A 96 -18.94 9.68 -12.84
N ARG A 97 -17.70 9.26 -12.53
CA ARG A 97 -17.29 7.87 -12.33
C ARG A 97 -16.83 7.71 -10.89
N GLY A 98 -17.61 7.00 -10.09
CA GLY A 98 -17.25 6.66 -8.71
C GLY A 98 -16.55 5.29 -8.60
N ASN A 99 -16.12 4.97 -7.38
CA ASN A 99 -15.58 3.66 -7.00
C ASN A 99 -14.36 3.19 -7.82
N LEU A 100 -13.53 4.14 -8.25
CA LEU A 100 -12.28 3.86 -8.96
C LEU A 100 -11.19 3.47 -7.96
N VAL A 101 -10.75 2.22 -7.97
CA VAL A 101 -9.67 1.73 -7.10
C VAL A 101 -8.34 2.05 -7.77
N VAL A 102 -7.52 2.83 -7.08
CA VAL A 102 -6.16 3.17 -7.49
C VAL A 102 -5.20 2.42 -6.60
N SER A 103 -4.27 1.69 -7.21
CA SER A 103 -3.23 0.92 -6.53
C SER A 103 -1.85 1.53 -6.79
N THR A 104 -0.92 1.33 -5.86
CA THR A 104 0.47 1.77 -6.00
C THR A 104 1.12 1.14 -7.22
N GLY A 105 1.82 1.98 -8.00
CA GLY A 105 2.56 1.55 -9.19
C GLY A 105 1.69 0.99 -10.33
N GLN A 106 0.37 1.20 -10.29
CA GLN A 106 -0.56 0.82 -11.35
C GLN A 106 -1.21 2.03 -12.01
N THR A 107 -1.54 1.87 -13.30
CA THR A 107 -2.37 2.81 -14.06
C THR A 107 -3.79 2.28 -14.16
N THR A 108 -4.74 3.04 -13.63
CA THR A 108 -6.17 2.77 -13.74
C THR A 108 -6.73 3.54 -14.94
N SER A 109 -6.81 2.88 -16.10
CA SER A 109 -7.30 3.52 -17.33
C SER A 109 -8.83 3.56 -17.38
N VAL A 110 -9.40 4.76 -17.36
CA VAL A 110 -10.83 5.04 -17.35
C VAL A 110 -11.18 5.95 -18.52
N ASN A 111 -11.70 5.35 -19.59
CA ASN A 111 -12.22 6.12 -20.71
C ASN A 111 -13.60 6.70 -20.37
N ALA A 112 -13.89 7.87 -20.94
CA ALA A 112 -15.16 8.56 -20.75
C ALA A 112 -15.77 8.92 -22.10
N GLU A 113 -17.09 8.86 -22.16
CA GLU A 113 -17.86 9.39 -23.29
C GLU A 113 -18.71 10.56 -22.78
N LEU A 114 -18.57 11.74 -23.39
CA LEU A 114 -19.36 12.91 -23.05
C LEU A 114 -20.36 13.23 -24.15
N THR A 115 -21.62 13.40 -23.75
CA THR A 115 -22.71 13.79 -24.63
C THR A 115 -22.97 15.30 -24.52
N LEU A 116 -23.43 15.91 -25.61
CA LEU A 116 -23.85 17.32 -25.59
C LEU A 116 -25.02 17.51 -24.62
N ALA A 117 -24.96 18.59 -23.85
CA ALA A 117 -26.01 18.93 -22.89
C ALA A 117 -27.21 19.57 -23.62
N THR A 118 -28.28 18.81 -23.82
CA THR A 118 -29.62 19.36 -24.13
C THR A 118 -30.29 19.96 -22.89
N PHE A 119 -29.93 19.49 -21.69
CA PHE A 119 -30.31 20.03 -20.37
C PHE A 119 -29.15 19.90 -19.37
N LYS A 120 -29.15 20.69 -18.28
CA LYS A 120 -28.14 20.62 -17.20
C LYS A 120 -28.37 19.41 -16.28
N GLU A 121 -28.23 18.21 -16.81
CA GLU A 121 -28.25 16.98 -16.03
C GLU A 121 -26.85 16.41 -15.86
N SER A 122 -26.58 15.81 -14.69
CA SER A 122 -25.34 15.10 -14.39
C SER A 122 -25.58 13.61 -14.49
N VAL A 123 -24.75 12.91 -15.26
CA VAL A 123 -24.80 11.45 -15.40
C VAL A 123 -23.76 10.83 -14.47
N THR A 124 -24.22 10.13 -13.43
CA THR A 124 -23.36 9.24 -12.65
C THR A 124 -23.41 7.86 -13.27
N VAL A 125 -22.26 7.28 -13.62
CA VAL A 125 -22.24 5.84 -13.95
C VAL A 125 -21.42 5.06 -12.95
N THR A 126 -22.03 3.97 -12.50
CA THR A 126 -21.48 2.97 -11.61
C THR A 126 -20.97 1.83 -12.48
N GLY A 127 -19.67 1.79 -12.72
CA GLY A 127 -18.98 0.65 -13.35
C GLY A 127 -17.97 0.04 -12.39
N ALA A 128 -17.63 -1.24 -12.58
CA ALA A 128 -16.51 -1.84 -11.86
C ALA A 128 -15.19 -1.18 -12.29
N SER A 129 -14.27 -1.00 -11.35
CA SER A 129 -12.91 -0.53 -11.65
C SER A 129 -12.20 -1.52 -12.59
N PRO A 130 -11.38 -1.05 -13.55
CA PRO A 130 -10.48 -1.92 -14.29
C PRO A 130 -9.62 -2.74 -13.32
N THR A 131 -9.64 -4.06 -13.48
CA THR A 131 -8.88 -4.98 -12.61
C THR A 131 -7.47 -5.26 -13.15
N ILE A 132 -7.24 -4.95 -14.42
CA ILE A 132 -5.96 -5.13 -15.10
C ILE A 132 -5.43 -3.78 -15.59
N ASP A 133 -4.12 -3.58 -15.48
CA ASP A 133 -3.42 -2.46 -16.11
C ASP A 133 -2.86 -2.95 -17.46
N PRO A 134 -3.49 -2.61 -18.61
CA PRO A 134 -3.04 -3.07 -19.93
C PRO A 134 -1.73 -2.40 -20.36
N THR A 135 -1.26 -1.38 -19.63
CA THR A 135 -0.03 -0.64 -19.96
C THR A 135 1.21 -1.25 -19.32
N SER A 136 1.02 -2.20 -18.39
CA SER A 136 2.11 -2.81 -17.62
C SER A 136 2.39 -4.25 -18.06
N ALA A 137 3.67 -4.56 -18.24
CA ALA A 137 4.16 -5.93 -18.41
C ALA A 137 4.61 -6.57 -17.08
N THR A 138 4.46 -5.86 -15.96
CA THR A 138 5.02 -6.26 -14.66
C THR A 138 4.23 -7.42 -14.06
N LEU A 139 4.96 -8.42 -13.55
CA LEU A 139 4.38 -9.49 -12.74
C LEU A 139 4.25 -9.03 -11.29
N GLY A 140 3.18 -8.28 -11.02
CA GLY A 140 2.88 -7.68 -9.72
C GLY A 140 1.73 -8.37 -8.99
N PHE A 141 1.66 -8.16 -7.67
CA PHE A 141 0.49 -8.44 -6.85
C PHE A 141 0.34 -7.32 -5.82
N ASN A 142 -0.87 -6.79 -5.63
CA ASN A 142 -1.15 -5.72 -4.68
C ASN A 142 -2.09 -6.28 -3.59
N TYR A 143 -1.60 -6.36 -2.35
CA TYR A 143 -2.44 -6.65 -1.18
C TYR A 143 -3.10 -5.38 -0.68
N THR A 144 -4.41 -5.44 -0.51
CA THR A 144 -5.19 -4.40 0.16
C THR A 144 -5.45 -4.77 1.62
N PRO A 145 -5.85 -3.80 2.47
CA PRO A 145 -6.16 -4.07 3.87
C PRO A 145 -7.31 -5.07 4.01
N GLN A 146 -8.29 -5.03 3.10
CA GLN A 146 -9.40 -5.98 3.09
C GLN A 146 -8.93 -7.41 2.83
N LEU A 147 -7.93 -7.61 1.96
CA LEU A 147 -7.38 -8.94 1.74
C LEU A 147 -6.60 -9.41 2.97
N LEU A 148 -5.83 -8.52 3.62
CA LEU A 148 -5.12 -8.82 4.88
C LEU A 148 -6.06 -9.15 6.04
N GLU A 149 -7.24 -8.54 6.10
CA GLU A 149 -8.26 -8.80 7.12
C GLU A 149 -9.01 -10.13 6.88
N ASN A 150 -9.24 -10.50 5.61
CA ASN A 150 -10.04 -11.68 5.28
C ASN A 150 -9.22 -12.97 5.08
N VAL A 151 -7.91 -12.89 4.92
CA VAL A 151 -7.05 -14.07 4.82
C VAL A 151 -6.67 -14.57 6.22
N PRO A 152 -7.00 -15.82 6.58
CA PRO A 152 -6.60 -16.40 7.85
C PRO A 152 -5.11 -16.74 7.82
N THR A 153 -4.29 -15.77 8.23
CA THR A 153 -2.83 -15.89 8.37
C THR A 153 -2.42 -15.46 9.77
N THR A 154 -1.20 -15.79 10.22
CA THR A 154 -0.66 -15.28 11.49
C THR A 154 -0.31 -13.79 11.44
N ARG A 155 -0.71 -13.08 10.35
CA ARG A 155 -0.56 -11.63 10.11
C ARG A 155 0.89 -11.12 10.16
N GLN A 156 1.84 -12.05 10.14
CA GLN A 156 3.26 -11.81 9.91
C GLN A 156 3.46 -11.53 8.42
N PHE A 157 4.32 -10.55 8.10
CA PHE A 157 4.64 -10.18 6.72
C PHE A 157 4.99 -11.40 5.84
N HIS A 158 5.88 -12.27 6.31
CA HIS A 158 6.29 -13.48 5.58
C HIS A 158 5.10 -14.37 5.20
N ASN A 159 4.18 -14.63 6.14
CA ASN A 159 3.03 -15.51 5.92
C ASN A 159 2.00 -14.92 4.96
N ILE A 160 2.02 -13.60 4.76
CA ILE A 160 1.20 -12.94 3.76
C ILE A 160 1.86 -13.13 2.39
N VAL A 161 3.15 -12.80 2.27
CA VAL A 161 3.82 -12.79 0.96
C VAL A 161 4.06 -14.19 0.39
N THR A 162 4.18 -15.23 1.22
CA THR A 162 4.28 -16.62 0.75
C THR A 162 2.97 -17.17 0.18
N THR A 163 1.84 -16.48 0.35
CA THR A 163 0.60 -16.83 -0.37
C THR A 163 0.64 -16.41 -1.84
N ILE A 164 1.62 -15.58 -2.24
CA ILE A 164 1.84 -15.18 -3.62
C ILE A 164 2.55 -16.32 -4.36
N PRO A 165 2.03 -16.79 -5.51
CA PRO A 165 2.72 -17.80 -6.30
C PRO A 165 4.17 -17.42 -6.63
N GLY A 166 5.11 -18.35 -6.48
CA GLY A 166 6.52 -18.11 -6.77
C GLY A 166 7.26 -17.24 -5.74
N VAL A 167 6.65 -16.99 -4.58
CA VAL A 167 7.33 -16.50 -3.37
C VAL A 167 7.37 -17.66 -2.38
N GLU A 168 8.55 -18.02 -1.91
CA GLU A 168 8.79 -19.16 -1.03
C GLU A 168 9.63 -18.74 0.18
N THR A 169 9.51 -19.43 1.30
CA THR A 169 10.45 -19.24 2.41
C THR A 169 11.81 -19.85 2.04
N ALA A 170 12.89 -19.06 2.08
CA ALA A 170 14.23 -19.53 1.74
C ALA A 170 14.90 -20.40 2.82
N ASN A 171 14.39 -20.40 4.06
CA ASN A 171 14.91 -21.21 5.17
C ASN A 171 13.93 -22.32 5.56
N VAL A 172 14.29 -23.57 5.25
CA VAL A 172 13.51 -24.78 5.59
C VAL A 172 13.95 -25.41 6.93
N TYR A 173 14.86 -24.77 7.68
CA TYR A 173 15.35 -25.28 8.95
C TYR A 173 14.48 -24.80 10.12
N GLY A 174 13.38 -25.53 10.37
CA GLY A 174 12.61 -25.44 11.61
C GLY A 174 12.00 -24.08 11.87
N THR A 175 10.70 -23.96 11.62
CA THR A 175 9.83 -22.83 11.98
C THR A 175 9.89 -22.58 13.49
N SER A 176 10.88 -21.83 13.96
CA SER A 176 10.84 -21.20 15.27
C SER A 176 10.02 -19.92 15.14
N PRO A 177 8.90 -19.79 15.87
CA PRO A 177 8.18 -18.54 15.97
C PRO A 177 9.15 -17.41 16.36
N GLY A 178 9.26 -16.37 15.53
CA GLY A 178 10.13 -15.21 15.77
C GLY A 178 11.46 -15.18 14.99
N ASN A 179 11.78 -16.18 14.16
CA ASN A 179 12.89 -16.05 13.21
C ASN A 179 12.43 -15.18 12.02
N LEU A 180 13.10 -14.06 11.72
CA LEU A 180 12.74 -13.28 10.52
C LEU A 180 13.18 -14.11 9.31
N GLU A 181 12.22 -14.69 8.62
CA GLU A 181 12.45 -15.51 7.43
C GLU A 181 12.79 -14.61 6.24
N ASN A 182 13.67 -15.08 5.36
CA ASN A 182 13.87 -14.38 4.08
C ASN A 182 13.10 -15.13 3.00
N GLU A 183 12.52 -14.39 2.06
CA GLU A 183 11.79 -14.98 0.95
C GLU A 183 12.72 -15.27 -0.24
N SER A 184 12.53 -16.40 -0.92
CA SER A 184 13.00 -16.66 -2.27
C SER A 184 11.89 -16.26 -3.25
N VAL A 185 12.23 -15.55 -4.31
CA VAL A 185 11.25 -15.10 -5.31
C VAL A 185 11.69 -15.57 -6.68
N LEU A 186 10.87 -16.41 -7.32
CA LEU A 186 11.15 -17.04 -8.62
C LEU A 186 12.54 -17.72 -8.69
N GLY A 187 12.97 -18.33 -7.58
CA GLY A 187 14.26 -19.03 -7.48
C GLY A 187 15.47 -18.14 -7.23
N ALA A 188 15.29 -16.82 -7.09
CA ALA A 188 16.36 -15.94 -6.65
C ALA A 188 16.66 -16.15 -5.15
N GLY A 189 17.93 -16.05 -4.77
CA GLY A 189 18.33 -16.18 -3.37
C GLY A 189 17.71 -15.10 -2.47
N PRO A 190 17.59 -15.35 -1.15
CA PRO A 190 16.90 -14.47 -0.21
C PRO A 190 17.45 -13.04 -0.13
N PHE A 191 18.74 -12.87 -0.40
CA PHE A 191 19.41 -11.57 -0.42
C PHE A 191 19.26 -10.82 -1.75
N GLY A 192 18.58 -11.43 -2.72
CA GLY A 192 18.23 -10.80 -4.00
C GLY A 192 16.97 -9.95 -3.95
N ASN A 193 16.27 -9.92 -2.81
CA ASN A 193 15.05 -9.13 -2.63
C ASN A 193 15.35 -7.71 -2.16
N ARG A 194 14.46 -6.78 -2.51
CA ARG A 194 14.47 -5.40 -2.02
C ARG A 194 13.14 -5.08 -1.36
N TYR A 195 13.20 -4.44 -0.20
CA TYR A 195 12.04 -4.03 0.59
C TYR A 195 12.07 -2.51 0.72
N ALA A 196 10.94 -1.88 0.42
CA ALA A 196 10.72 -0.47 0.55
C ALA A 196 9.49 -0.22 1.42
N MET A 197 9.59 0.78 2.29
CA MET A 197 8.47 1.31 3.06
C MET A 197 8.32 2.78 2.73
N ASP A 198 7.13 3.17 2.26
CA ASP A 198 6.82 4.53 1.83
C ASP A 198 7.87 5.12 0.86
N GLY A 199 8.41 4.25 -0.01
CA GLY A 199 9.46 4.56 -0.99
C GLY A 199 10.89 4.55 -0.43
N GLY A 200 11.07 4.54 0.88
CA GLY A 200 12.38 4.40 1.53
C GLY A 200 12.87 2.96 1.52
N ASN A 201 14.14 2.73 1.15
CA ASN A 201 14.72 1.39 1.20
C ASN A 201 14.94 0.97 2.67
N VAL A 202 14.32 -0.14 3.06
CA VAL A 202 14.43 -0.74 4.40
C VAL A 202 15.11 -2.10 4.38
N THR A 203 15.66 -2.49 3.22
CA THR A 203 16.41 -3.73 3.04
C THR A 203 17.62 -3.74 3.96
N THR A 204 17.68 -4.70 4.88
CA THR A 204 18.88 -4.93 5.69
C THR A 204 19.85 -5.83 4.95
N GLY A 205 21.05 -5.31 4.69
CA GLY A 205 22.14 -6.12 4.14
C GLY A 205 22.81 -6.95 5.24
N GLY A 206 22.68 -8.27 5.18
CA GLY A 206 23.35 -9.18 6.10
C GLY A 206 22.70 -10.57 6.13
N LEU A 207 23.40 -11.56 6.71
CA LEU A 207 22.88 -12.92 6.95
C LEU A 207 21.72 -12.96 7.97
N SER A 208 21.37 -11.83 8.57
CA SER A 208 20.23 -11.67 9.47
C SER A 208 18.96 -11.34 8.68
N ALA A 209 17.96 -12.20 8.83
CA ALA A 209 16.61 -11.85 9.22
C ALA A 209 16.13 -10.41 8.83
N ASN A 210 15.32 -10.30 7.77
CA ASN A 210 14.92 -9.02 7.18
C ASN A 210 14.02 -8.17 8.09
N GLN A 211 14.35 -6.89 8.30
CA GLN A 211 13.55 -5.98 9.12
C GLN A 211 12.14 -5.71 8.56
N ALA A 212 11.88 -6.03 7.28
CA ALA A 212 10.53 -5.95 6.74
C ALA A 212 9.53 -6.86 7.47
N ASN A 213 10.01 -7.94 8.09
CA ASN A 213 9.17 -8.83 8.90
C ASN A 213 8.73 -8.24 10.24
N LEU A 214 9.33 -7.13 10.67
CA LEU A 214 8.92 -6.43 11.90
C LEU A 214 7.65 -5.59 11.69
N PHE A 215 7.26 -5.34 10.44
CA PHE A 215 6.09 -4.53 10.15
C PHE A 215 4.80 -5.30 10.42
N SER A 216 3.88 -4.63 11.11
CA SER A 216 2.54 -5.16 11.34
C SER A 216 1.70 -5.10 10.08
N ALA A 217 0.89 -6.12 9.82
CA ALA A 217 -0.16 -6.02 8.81
C ALA A 217 -1.13 -4.85 9.08
N ASP A 218 -1.29 -4.44 10.34
CA ASP A 218 -2.28 -3.43 10.76
C ASP A 218 -1.93 -2.02 10.27
N ILE A 219 -0.66 -1.75 9.99
CA ILE A 219 -0.20 -0.44 9.50
C ILE A 219 -0.18 -0.34 7.98
N ILE A 220 -0.42 -1.44 7.26
CA ILE A 220 -0.33 -1.51 5.80
C ILE A 220 -1.62 -0.95 5.18
N GLN A 221 -1.47 0.09 4.36
CA GLN A 221 -2.53 0.57 3.47
C GLN A 221 -2.54 -0.20 2.16
N GLU A 222 -1.36 -0.54 1.65
CA GLU A 222 -1.21 -1.39 0.49
C GLU A 222 0.19 -2.02 0.50
N MET A 223 0.30 -3.25 0.01
CA MET A 223 1.60 -3.87 -0.25
C MET A 223 1.67 -4.34 -1.69
N GLN A 224 2.58 -3.76 -2.46
CA GLN A 224 2.87 -4.16 -3.83
C GLN A 224 4.09 -5.09 -3.84
N VAL A 225 3.94 -6.26 -4.45
CA VAL A 225 5.01 -7.24 -4.64
C VAL A 225 5.25 -7.43 -6.12
N LEU A 226 6.42 -7.02 -6.59
CA LEU A 226 6.85 -7.19 -7.97
C LEU A 226 7.86 -8.33 -8.08
N ARG A 227 7.55 -9.34 -8.88
CA ARG A 227 8.37 -10.56 -9.00
C ARG A 227 9.18 -10.56 -10.30
N GLY A 228 8.67 -9.97 -11.38
CA GLY A 228 9.32 -9.93 -12.69
C GLY A 228 8.93 -8.70 -13.51
N ALA A 229 9.70 -8.43 -14.57
CA ALA A 229 9.53 -7.25 -15.44
C ALA A 229 9.37 -5.94 -14.64
N LYS A 230 10.27 -5.77 -13.65
CA LYS A 230 10.30 -4.63 -12.73
C LYS A 230 10.86 -3.39 -13.42
N PRO A 231 10.29 -2.20 -13.22
CA PRO A 231 10.86 -0.94 -13.69
C PRO A 231 12.32 -0.71 -13.25
N ALA A 232 13.12 -0.07 -14.11
CA ALA A 232 14.55 0.16 -13.86
C ALA A 232 14.83 1.03 -12.63
N GLU A 233 13.88 1.89 -12.24
CA GLU A 233 13.95 2.77 -11.07
C GLU A 233 14.07 2.02 -9.72
N ILE A 234 13.61 0.76 -9.67
CA ILE A 234 13.69 -0.08 -8.46
C ILE A 234 15.13 -0.51 -8.18
N GLY A 235 16.04 -0.43 -9.15
CA GLY A 235 17.45 -0.81 -8.97
C GLY A 235 17.63 -2.28 -8.60
N PHE A 236 18.55 -2.57 -7.66
CA PHE A 236 18.96 -3.94 -7.33
C PHE A 236 17.86 -4.71 -6.58
N ALA A 237 17.10 -5.51 -7.32
CA ALA A 237 16.10 -6.48 -6.83
C ALA A 237 16.08 -7.68 -7.77
N GLN A 238 17.07 -8.57 -7.67
CA GLN A 238 17.16 -9.77 -8.52
C GLN A 238 15.94 -10.68 -8.34
N GLY A 239 15.50 -10.87 -7.09
CA GLY A 239 14.30 -11.61 -6.72
C GLY A 239 13.06 -10.72 -6.73
N GLY A 240 12.45 -10.51 -5.56
CA GLY A 240 11.26 -9.67 -5.40
C GLY A 240 11.58 -8.22 -5.05
N PHE A 241 10.69 -7.32 -5.44
CA PHE A 241 10.58 -6.00 -4.86
C PHE A 241 9.28 -5.90 -4.07
N PHE A 242 9.39 -5.62 -2.78
CA PHE A 242 8.27 -5.49 -1.85
C PHE A 242 8.14 -4.02 -1.45
N SER A 243 7.09 -3.36 -1.89
CA SER A 243 6.79 -1.97 -1.56
C SER A 243 5.59 -1.91 -0.62
N ILE A 244 5.82 -1.46 0.60
CA ILE A 244 4.79 -1.28 1.61
C ILE A 244 4.43 0.21 1.65
N VAL A 245 3.15 0.50 1.51
CA VAL A 245 2.59 1.83 1.76
C VAL A 245 1.82 1.79 3.06
N THR A 246 2.18 2.66 3.99
CA THR A 246 1.53 2.71 5.31
C THR A 246 0.22 3.49 5.27
N LYS A 247 -0.69 3.15 6.20
CA LYS A 247 -1.92 3.92 6.44
C LYS A 247 -1.55 5.36 6.80
N SER A 248 -2.36 6.30 6.34
CA SER A 248 -2.19 7.73 6.61
C SER A 248 -3.41 8.32 7.30
N GLY A 249 -3.25 9.52 7.87
CA GLY A 249 -4.34 10.24 8.51
C GLY A 249 -5.30 10.82 7.46
N GLY A 250 -6.46 11.28 7.92
CA GLY A 250 -7.42 11.95 7.05
C GLY A 250 -8.22 13.02 7.78
N ASN A 251 -9.17 13.62 7.07
CA ASN A 251 -10.07 14.61 7.66
C ASN A 251 -11.01 14.05 8.74
N LYS A 252 -11.28 12.75 8.67
CA LYS A 252 -12.06 12.03 9.68
C LYS A 252 -11.08 11.40 10.66
N PHE A 253 -11.42 11.47 11.95
CA PHE A 253 -10.68 10.72 12.95
C PHE A 253 -11.03 9.24 12.80
N SER A 254 -10.01 8.39 12.83
CA SER A 254 -10.14 6.92 12.80
C SER A 254 -9.07 6.30 13.68
N GLY A 255 -9.37 5.13 14.24
CA GLY A 255 -8.40 4.36 15.00
C GLY A 255 -8.80 2.90 15.06
N GLU A 256 -7.83 2.06 15.36
CA GLU A 256 -7.93 0.61 15.40
C GLU A 256 -7.12 0.10 16.60
N ALA A 257 -7.63 -0.94 17.25
CA ALA A 257 -6.92 -1.66 18.29
C ALA A 257 -7.13 -3.15 18.07
N SER A 258 -6.05 -3.91 18.04
CA SER A 258 -6.08 -5.35 17.79
C SER A 258 -5.26 -6.08 18.85
N ALA A 259 -5.76 -7.26 19.23
CA ALA A 259 -5.13 -8.12 20.22
C ALA A 259 -5.21 -9.57 19.77
N TYR A 260 -4.06 -10.19 19.58
CA TYR A 260 -3.92 -11.59 19.20
C TYR A 260 -3.19 -12.35 20.29
N PHE A 261 -3.63 -13.57 20.54
CA PHE A 261 -3.02 -14.48 21.49
C PHE A 261 -3.04 -15.89 20.92
N GLN A 262 -1.88 -16.54 20.93
CA GLN A 262 -1.77 -17.96 20.66
C GLN A 262 -0.83 -18.59 21.69
N GLY A 263 -1.30 -19.65 22.34
CA GLY A 263 -0.51 -20.36 23.35
C GLY A 263 -0.55 -21.86 23.13
N LYS A 264 0.34 -22.58 23.82
CA LYS A 264 0.49 -24.04 23.72
C LYS A 264 -0.80 -24.87 23.83
N GLY A 265 -1.83 -24.37 24.50
CA GLY A 265 -3.13 -25.06 24.65
C GLY A 265 -4.05 -24.92 23.43
N LEU A 266 -3.69 -24.05 22.47
CA LEU A 266 -4.41 -23.79 21.23
C LEU A 266 -3.73 -24.47 20.03
N GLU A 267 -2.68 -25.26 20.26
CA GLU A 267 -1.92 -25.96 19.24
C GLU A 267 -2.01 -27.48 19.47
N SER A 268 -2.07 -28.25 18.38
CA SER A 268 -1.99 -29.71 18.41
C SER A 268 -0.68 -30.18 17.79
N GLU A 269 -0.08 -31.23 18.35
CA GLU A 269 1.12 -31.86 17.79
C GLU A 269 0.77 -32.68 16.54
N ASN A 270 1.62 -32.60 15.51
CA ASN A 270 1.48 -33.36 14.25
C ASN A 270 2.51 -34.50 14.10
N ILE A 271 3.13 -34.93 15.21
CA ILE A 271 4.10 -36.03 15.23
C ILE A 271 3.37 -37.37 15.36
N ASP A 272 3.32 -38.10 14.24
CA ASP A 272 2.80 -39.46 14.15
C ASP A 272 3.82 -40.53 14.63
N ASP A 273 3.36 -41.77 14.73
CA ASP A 273 4.19 -42.90 15.19
C ASP A 273 5.39 -43.16 14.27
N ARG A 274 5.26 -42.88 12.97
CA ARG A 274 6.34 -43.01 11.99
C ARG A 274 7.47 -42.03 12.30
N LEU A 275 7.14 -40.77 12.57
CA LEU A 275 8.10 -39.73 12.94
C LEU A 275 8.76 -40.05 14.29
N ARG A 276 8.00 -40.57 15.26
CA ARG A 276 8.55 -41.03 16.56
C ARG A 276 9.55 -42.16 16.39
N GLN A 277 9.25 -43.14 15.54
CA GLN A 277 10.16 -44.25 15.22
C GLN A 277 11.43 -43.78 14.49
N ALA A 278 11.33 -42.70 13.71
CA ALA A 278 12.49 -42.05 13.07
C ALA A 278 13.30 -41.16 14.04
N GLY A 279 12.94 -41.10 15.32
CA GLY A 279 13.64 -40.33 16.36
C GLY A 279 13.15 -38.89 16.53
N VAL A 280 12.07 -38.47 15.85
CA VAL A 280 11.45 -37.16 16.03
C VAL A 280 10.53 -37.22 17.24
N THR A 281 11.02 -36.74 18.39
CA THR A 281 10.28 -36.82 19.66
C THR A 281 9.63 -35.50 20.09
N ARG A 282 9.88 -34.40 19.36
CA ARG A 282 9.32 -33.08 19.61
C ARG A 282 9.24 -32.26 18.33
N ALA A 283 8.12 -31.57 18.15
CA ALA A 283 7.97 -30.51 17.17
C ALA A 283 8.28 -29.17 17.86
N ASN A 284 8.64 -28.15 17.08
CA ASN A 284 8.60 -26.80 17.59
C ASN A 284 7.16 -26.48 17.99
N GLN A 285 6.96 -26.05 19.23
CA GLN A 285 5.66 -25.69 19.77
C GLN A 285 5.68 -24.22 20.16
N LEU A 286 4.61 -23.52 19.85
CA LEU A 286 4.43 -22.16 20.29
C LEU A 286 4.17 -22.14 21.80
N VAL A 287 5.00 -21.42 22.54
CA VAL A 287 4.84 -21.30 24.00
C VAL A 287 3.78 -20.25 24.32
N ASP A 288 3.99 -19.03 23.83
CA ASP A 288 3.15 -17.85 24.04
C ASP A 288 3.48 -16.83 22.92
N ASP A 289 2.47 -16.41 22.17
CA ASP A 289 2.53 -15.30 21.21
C ASP A 289 1.44 -14.30 21.56
N ARG A 290 1.81 -13.04 21.72
CA ARG A 290 0.92 -11.95 22.10
C ARG A 290 1.23 -10.76 21.24
N ASP A 291 0.29 -10.38 20.40
CA ASP A 291 0.44 -9.22 19.55
C ASP A 291 -0.64 -8.20 19.89
N LEU A 292 -0.21 -7.05 20.40
CA LEU A 292 -1.07 -5.92 20.73
C LEU A 292 -0.70 -4.76 19.82
N SER A 293 -1.66 -4.27 19.05
CA SER A 293 -1.47 -3.13 18.17
C SER A 293 -2.54 -2.07 18.40
N PHE A 294 -2.12 -0.82 18.25
CA PHE A 294 -2.97 0.36 18.32
C PHE A 294 -2.56 1.30 17.20
N SER A 295 -3.53 1.82 16.45
CA SER A 295 -3.30 2.88 15.47
C SER A 295 -4.39 3.93 15.56
N ALA A 296 -4.03 5.17 15.26
CA ALA A 296 -4.97 6.27 15.18
C ALA A 296 -4.47 7.33 14.20
N GLY A 297 -5.41 8.03 13.57
CA GLY A 297 -5.11 9.15 12.70
C GLY A 297 -6.28 10.12 12.59
N GLY A 298 -5.97 11.32 12.13
CA GLY A 298 -6.97 12.37 11.95
C GLY A 298 -6.36 13.69 11.50
N ARG A 299 -7.20 14.73 11.50
CA ARG A 299 -6.79 16.08 11.10
C ARG A 299 -6.22 16.88 12.25
N ILE A 300 -5.13 17.60 11.98
CA ILE A 300 -4.70 18.77 12.75
C ILE A 300 -5.38 20.02 12.15
N ILE A 301 -5.21 20.21 10.83
CA ILE A 301 -5.85 21.27 10.05
C ILE A 301 -6.63 20.61 8.91
N ARG A 302 -7.92 20.93 8.82
CA ARG A 302 -8.81 20.36 7.80
C ARG A 302 -8.26 20.65 6.39
N ASP A 303 -8.25 19.62 5.54
CA ASP A 303 -7.81 19.69 4.14
C ASP A 303 -6.36 20.18 3.93
N ARG A 304 -5.51 20.13 4.98
CA ARG A 304 -4.14 20.69 4.92
C ARG A 304 -3.10 19.90 5.70
N LEU A 305 -3.43 19.48 6.92
CA LEU A 305 -2.47 18.82 7.80
C LEU A 305 -3.14 17.72 8.59
N TRP A 306 -2.63 16.51 8.42
CA TRP A 306 -3.12 15.30 9.08
C TRP A 306 -1.99 14.64 9.86
N TRP A 307 -2.37 13.76 10.77
CA TRP A 307 -1.47 12.94 11.57
C TRP A 307 -1.94 11.49 11.54
N TYR A 308 -0.98 10.57 11.67
CA TYR A 308 -1.21 9.16 11.88
C TYR A 308 -0.11 8.64 12.80
N GLY A 309 -0.46 7.73 13.70
CA GLY A 309 0.47 7.09 14.61
C GLY A 309 0.03 5.67 14.91
N SER A 310 0.99 4.79 15.10
CA SER A 310 0.76 3.39 15.46
C SER A 310 1.79 2.91 16.48
N ALA A 311 1.38 2.03 17.37
CA ALA A 311 2.22 1.32 18.31
C ALA A 311 1.87 -0.16 18.28
N ARG A 312 2.90 -1.02 18.30
CA ARG A 312 2.75 -2.47 18.37
C ARG A 312 3.67 -3.02 19.44
N ARG A 313 3.18 -4.02 20.15
CA ARG A 313 3.95 -4.84 21.08
C ARG A 313 3.68 -6.30 20.73
N GLN A 314 4.70 -6.95 20.19
CA GLN A 314 4.75 -8.39 19.96
C GLN A 314 5.82 -8.99 20.87
#